data_AF-A0A7Z8L6I5-F1
#
_entry.id   AF-A0A7Z8L6I5-F1
#
_cell.length_a   1.000
_cell.length_b   1.000
_cell.length_c   1.000
_cell.angle_alpha   90.00
_cell.angle_beta   90.00
_cell.angle_gamma   90.00
#
_symmetry.space_group_name_H-M   'P 1'
#
loop_
_entity.id
_entity.type
_entity.pdbx_description
1 polymer ?
#
loop_
_entity_poly.entity_id
_entity_poly.type
_entity_poly.pdbx_seq_one_letter_code
_entity_poly.pdbx_strand_id
1 'polypeptide(L)'
;MNDALTNPDLNTLPRATVGRRKSLSWWWVLPLFAFILVGWVLWLSFARAGLSVVVVFPQGHGLAVGSDLRHRGIQVGVVEGIGLSEDTQGVEVRLRLFRSAQHLAREGSLFWIVRPQLSTAGVMGLDTVIGARYLAVIPGEGPPLRHFHGLDMAPVLADLQPGGLEILLEADRQGSLQPGAPVLYRQVRVGRVLSVGLAPDSSAVTVRAYIEPAYRNLVRHNSRFWNASGISIDIGLGASIEVESLASLLIGGIAFATPTQAGNEVVAGHRFPLAPRGEDHWRSWRPSLLVGEPLAEHLYPLPILQRSELHWQQTSWARRREHSRRGWVLVVEAGLLGCANSLVPAAAAEHPATLEIAGKSFPLHADPIVITDGLALLPLASGIRPWPQQRLRVPNDPENIILVADPSLPPVLVSSARMEPDSAGAWVLERGLIKDHDWHGAAAISLADGAVVAILDSSGWRPRLLPLRRNLLED
;
A
#
# COMPACT_ATOMS: atom_id res chain seq x y z
N MET A 1 -71.93 -4.00 119.75
CA MET A 1 -72.04 -2.54 119.63
C MET A 1 -70.67 -1.96 119.93
N ASN A 2 -69.95 -1.54 118.88
CA ASN A 2 -68.95 -0.47 118.85
C ASN A 2 -68.27 -0.50 117.47
N ASP A 3 -68.72 0.42 116.61
CA ASP A 3 -67.95 0.89 115.46
C ASP A 3 -66.82 1.80 115.94
N ALA A 4 -65.65 1.71 115.30
CA ALA A 4 -64.90 2.84 114.75
C ALA A 4 -63.51 2.37 114.29
N LEU A 5 -63.17 2.63 113.02
CA LEU A 5 -62.18 3.64 112.63
C LEU A 5 -61.85 3.49 111.13
N THR A 6 -62.33 4.46 110.37
CA THR A 6 -61.97 4.80 108.99
C THR A 6 -60.53 5.34 108.94
N ASN A 7 -59.74 4.99 107.92
CA ASN A 7 -58.54 5.76 107.57
C ASN A 7 -58.49 6.02 106.03
N PRO A 8 -58.40 7.28 105.56
CA PRO A 8 -58.47 7.64 104.14
C PRO A 8 -57.11 8.11 103.61
N ASP A 9 -56.34 7.28 102.91
CA ASP A 9 -55.09 7.73 102.25
C ASP A 9 -54.66 6.82 101.08
N LEU A 10 -55.31 6.94 99.92
CA LEU A 10 -54.87 6.26 98.67
C LEU A 10 -54.63 7.22 97.49
N ASN A 11 -54.63 8.53 97.70
CA ASN A 11 -54.66 9.52 96.60
C ASN A 11 -53.31 10.14 96.19
N THR A 12 -52.16 9.55 96.53
CA THR A 12 -50.85 10.10 96.13
C THR A 12 -49.92 9.06 95.50
N LEU A 13 -50.24 8.60 94.28
CA LEU A 13 -49.27 7.90 93.42
C LEU A 13 -49.10 8.64 92.08
N PRO A 14 -47.87 8.99 91.66
CA PRO A 14 -47.63 9.70 90.40
C PRO A 14 -47.90 8.80 89.18
N ARG A 15 -48.58 9.35 88.15
CA ARG A 15 -48.92 8.66 86.90
C ARG A 15 -47.77 8.72 85.89
N ALA A 16 -47.32 7.55 85.41
CA ALA A 16 -46.33 7.42 84.36
C ALA A 16 -46.91 7.77 82.98
N THR A 17 -46.21 8.62 82.21
CA THR A 17 -46.51 8.91 80.80
C THR A 17 -45.59 8.10 79.90
N VAL A 18 -46.18 7.24 79.06
CA VAL A 18 -45.44 6.36 78.15
C VAL A 18 -45.09 7.12 76.87
N GLY A 19 -43.83 7.54 76.73
CA GLY A 19 -43.28 8.07 75.49
C GLY A 19 -42.79 6.94 74.57
N ARG A 20 -43.51 6.66 73.48
CA ARG A 20 -43.09 5.68 72.46
C ARG A 20 -41.91 6.24 71.64
N ARG A 21 -40.68 5.83 71.94
CA ARG A 21 -39.54 6.03 71.02
C ARG A 21 -39.71 5.09 69.82
N LYS A 22 -39.92 5.66 68.62
CA LYS A 22 -39.75 4.92 67.36
C LYS A 22 -38.25 4.75 67.09
N SER A 23 -37.63 3.72 67.66
CA SER A 23 -36.30 3.29 67.22
C SER A 23 -36.46 2.35 66.04
N LEU A 24 -36.43 2.89 64.82
CA LEU A 24 -36.18 2.04 63.65
C LEU A 24 -34.75 1.52 63.80
N SER A 25 -34.63 0.25 64.10
CA SER A 25 -33.41 -0.38 64.57
C SER A 25 -32.30 -0.25 63.53
N TRP A 26 -31.25 0.53 63.82
CA TRP A 26 -30.02 0.68 63.02
C TRP A 26 -29.44 -0.68 62.58
N TRP A 27 -29.71 -1.75 63.33
CA TRP A 27 -29.30 -3.12 63.03
C TRP A 27 -29.80 -3.65 61.68
N TRP A 28 -30.85 -3.07 61.08
CA TRP A 28 -31.31 -3.42 59.73
C TRP A 28 -30.50 -2.80 58.58
N VAL A 29 -29.63 -1.83 58.86
CA VAL A 29 -28.79 -1.20 57.83
C VAL A 29 -27.71 -2.18 57.32
N LEU A 30 -27.16 -3.00 58.21
CA LEU A 30 -26.13 -3.98 57.88
C LEU A 30 -26.60 -5.07 56.88
N PRO A 31 -27.74 -5.77 57.10
CA PRO A 31 -28.24 -6.75 56.13
C PRO A 31 -28.68 -6.11 54.81
N LEU A 32 -29.23 -4.89 54.85
CA LEU A 32 -29.58 -4.15 53.63
C LEU A 32 -28.33 -3.83 52.79
N PHE A 33 -27.26 -3.37 53.45
CA PHE A 33 -25.99 -3.09 52.77
C PHE A 33 -25.37 -4.35 52.19
N ALA A 34 -25.40 -5.48 52.92
CA ALA A 34 -24.96 -6.77 52.41
C ALA A 34 -25.77 -7.21 51.17
N PHE A 35 -27.09 -7.03 51.19
CA PHE A 35 -27.95 -7.35 50.05
C PHE A 35 -27.66 -6.48 48.83
N ILE A 36 -27.42 -5.17 49.04
CA ILE A 36 -27.00 -4.25 47.97
C ILE A 36 -25.63 -4.65 47.42
N LEU A 37 -24.67 -5.03 48.27
CA LEU A 37 -23.35 -5.48 47.83
C LEU A 37 -23.44 -6.76 46.99
N VAL A 38 -24.24 -7.74 47.43
CA VAL A 38 -24.48 -8.99 46.68
C VAL A 38 -25.16 -8.67 45.35
N GLY A 39 -26.22 -7.85 45.35
CA GLY A 39 -26.89 -7.40 44.14
C GLY A 39 -25.95 -6.66 43.17
N TRP A 40 -25.07 -5.82 43.70
CA TRP A 40 -24.06 -5.10 42.93
C TRP A 40 -23.04 -6.05 42.29
N VAL A 41 -22.52 -7.03 43.04
CA VAL A 41 -21.58 -8.04 42.51
C VAL A 41 -22.25 -8.92 41.46
N LEU A 42 -23.50 -9.33 41.68
CA LEU A 42 -24.30 -10.06 40.69
C LEU A 42 -24.52 -9.23 39.43
N TRP A 43 -24.88 -7.94 39.57
CA TRP A 43 -25.08 -7.06 38.43
C TRP A 43 -23.77 -6.80 37.68
N LEU A 44 -22.65 -6.62 38.39
CA LEU A 44 -21.33 -6.44 37.80
C LEU A 44 -20.87 -7.70 37.04
N SER A 45 -21.21 -8.89 37.52
CA SER A 45 -20.96 -10.17 36.85
C SER A 45 -21.75 -10.27 35.53
N PHE A 46 -23.06 -10.00 35.57
CA PHE A 46 -23.92 -10.01 34.37
C PHE A 46 -23.56 -8.89 33.38
N ALA A 47 -23.25 -7.69 33.87
CA ALA A 47 -22.86 -6.56 33.01
C ALA A 47 -21.52 -6.81 32.31
N ARG A 48 -20.66 -7.68 32.84
CA ARG A 48 -19.38 -8.10 32.24
C ARG A 48 -19.47 -9.35 31.37
N ALA A 49 -20.64 -10.01 31.30
CA ALA A 49 -20.82 -11.19 30.47
C ALA A 49 -20.62 -10.84 28.99
N GLY A 50 -19.62 -11.49 28.36
CA GLY A 50 -19.38 -11.39 26.92
C GLY A 50 -20.51 -12.02 26.11
N LEU A 51 -20.49 -11.85 24.78
CA LEU A 51 -21.46 -12.53 23.90
C LEU A 51 -20.98 -13.96 23.64
N SER A 52 -21.76 -14.96 24.06
CA SER A 52 -21.48 -16.36 23.74
C SER A 52 -22.07 -16.72 22.37
N VAL A 53 -21.26 -17.32 21.51
CA VAL A 53 -21.62 -17.84 20.18
C VAL A 53 -21.15 -19.28 20.03
N VAL A 54 -21.80 -20.00 19.13
CA VAL A 54 -21.54 -21.40 18.84
C VAL A 54 -21.03 -21.51 17.41
N VAL A 55 -19.90 -22.20 17.21
CA VAL A 55 -19.32 -22.46 15.90
C VAL A 55 -19.14 -23.96 15.72
N VAL A 56 -19.73 -24.54 14.67
CA VAL A 56 -19.64 -25.96 14.37
C VAL A 56 -18.55 -26.18 13.34
N PHE A 57 -17.55 -27.01 13.67
CA PHE A 57 -16.47 -27.39 12.77
C PHE A 57 -16.59 -28.85 12.34
N PRO A 58 -16.14 -29.22 11.13
CA PRO A 58 -16.05 -30.63 10.71
C PRO A 58 -15.09 -31.42 11.60
N GLN A 59 -13.99 -30.79 12.04
CA GLN A 59 -12.98 -31.42 12.89
C GLN A 59 -12.45 -30.43 13.93
N GLY A 60 -12.33 -30.88 15.19
CA GLY A 60 -11.81 -30.07 16.30
C GLY A 60 -10.32 -30.26 16.62
N HIS A 61 -9.57 -30.94 15.75
CA HIS A 61 -8.19 -31.35 16.05
C HIS A 61 -7.31 -30.18 16.51
N GLY A 62 -6.95 -30.21 17.80
CA GLY A 62 -5.92 -29.36 18.35
C GLY A 62 -6.35 -28.01 18.91
N LEU A 63 -7.66 -27.74 18.97
CA LEU A 63 -8.23 -26.63 19.73
C LEU A 63 -8.44 -27.06 21.19
N ALA A 64 -8.17 -26.16 22.14
CA ALA A 64 -8.39 -26.41 23.56
C ALA A 64 -9.30 -25.34 24.19
N VAL A 65 -9.96 -25.69 25.29
CA VAL A 65 -10.65 -24.69 26.12
C VAL A 65 -9.63 -23.65 26.60
N GLY A 66 -9.96 -22.37 26.48
CA GLY A 66 -9.06 -21.26 26.74
C GLY A 66 -8.27 -20.77 25.51
N SER A 67 -8.39 -21.41 24.33
CA SER A 67 -7.74 -20.92 23.11
C SER A 67 -8.28 -19.54 22.70
N ASP A 68 -7.40 -18.72 22.14
CA ASP A 68 -7.76 -17.36 21.70
C ASP A 68 -8.65 -17.37 20.46
N LEU A 69 -9.63 -16.48 20.42
CA LEU A 69 -10.25 -16.00 19.18
C LEU A 69 -9.57 -14.68 18.79
N ARG A 70 -9.04 -14.60 17.57
CA ARG A 70 -8.30 -13.43 17.08
C ARG A 70 -8.92 -12.84 15.82
N HIS A 71 -8.89 -11.51 15.72
CA HIS A 71 -9.20 -10.78 14.50
C HIS A 71 -7.99 -9.90 14.16
N ARG A 72 -7.43 -10.05 12.96
CA ARG A 72 -6.21 -9.32 12.53
C ARG A 72 -5.06 -9.41 13.56
N GLY A 73 -4.89 -10.58 14.19
CA GLY A 73 -3.86 -10.84 15.19
C GLY A 73 -4.20 -10.38 16.62
N ILE A 74 -5.27 -9.62 16.83
CA ILE A 74 -5.69 -9.12 18.15
C ILE A 74 -6.68 -10.10 18.78
N GLN A 75 -6.51 -10.42 20.06
CA GLN A 75 -7.44 -11.26 20.81
C GLN A 75 -8.79 -10.54 21.01
N VAL A 76 -9.86 -11.16 20.54
CA VAL A 76 -11.24 -10.63 20.55
C VAL A 76 -12.24 -11.53 21.29
N GLY A 77 -11.78 -12.71 21.72
CA GLY A 77 -12.57 -13.65 22.50
C GLY A 77 -11.77 -14.87 22.92
N VAL A 78 -12.46 -15.83 23.53
CA VAL A 78 -11.86 -17.07 24.05
C VAL A 78 -12.80 -18.26 23.84
N VAL A 79 -12.23 -19.45 23.66
CA VAL A 79 -12.98 -20.72 23.65
C VAL A 79 -13.40 -21.08 25.07
N GLU A 80 -14.70 -21.17 25.32
CA GLU A 80 -15.27 -21.56 26.63
C GLU A 80 -15.49 -23.07 26.74
N GLY A 81 -15.81 -23.74 25.64
CA GLY A 81 -16.15 -25.15 25.66
C GLY A 81 -16.04 -25.79 24.28
N ILE A 82 -15.74 -27.08 24.26
CA ILE A 82 -15.65 -27.90 23.07
C ILE A 82 -16.48 -29.15 23.34
N GLY A 83 -17.41 -29.48 22.46
CA GLY A 83 -18.28 -30.65 22.53
C GLY A 83 -18.43 -31.32 21.19
N LEU A 84 -18.99 -32.52 21.17
CA LEU A 84 -19.45 -33.16 19.94
C LEU A 84 -20.82 -32.58 19.58
N SER A 85 -21.04 -32.34 18.30
CA SER A 85 -22.35 -31.98 17.76
C SER A 85 -23.36 -33.12 18.02
N GLU A 86 -24.66 -32.81 18.09
CA GLU A 86 -25.73 -33.79 18.38
C GLU A 86 -25.78 -34.94 17.36
N ASP A 87 -25.35 -34.69 16.12
CA ASP A 87 -25.26 -35.66 15.04
C ASP A 87 -23.95 -36.48 15.06
N THR A 88 -23.02 -36.19 15.98
CA THR A 88 -21.66 -36.77 16.07
C THR A 88 -20.80 -36.57 14.80
N GLN A 89 -21.25 -35.78 13.83
CA GLN A 89 -20.54 -35.53 12.56
C GLN A 89 -19.62 -34.31 12.62
N GLY A 90 -19.63 -33.57 13.73
CA GLY A 90 -18.81 -32.36 13.90
C GLY A 90 -18.52 -32.03 15.36
N VAL A 91 -17.74 -30.97 15.55
CA VAL A 91 -17.33 -30.45 16.85
C VAL A 91 -17.97 -29.08 17.08
N GLU A 92 -18.77 -28.97 18.13
CA GLU A 92 -19.37 -27.72 18.58
C GLU A 92 -18.37 -26.97 19.48
N VAL A 93 -18.00 -25.76 19.07
CA VAL A 93 -17.11 -24.89 19.84
C VAL A 93 -17.88 -23.68 20.34
N ARG A 94 -17.96 -23.53 21.66
CA ARG A 94 -18.56 -22.35 22.30
C ARG A 94 -17.49 -21.29 22.51
N LEU A 95 -17.72 -20.11 21.95
CA LEU A 95 -16.83 -18.96 22.03
C LEU A 95 -17.49 -17.85 22.84
N ARG A 96 -16.72 -17.18 23.69
CA ARG A 96 -17.13 -15.92 24.30
C ARG A 96 -16.35 -14.78 23.69
N LEU A 97 -17.08 -13.89 23.02
CA LEU A 97 -16.55 -12.65 22.48
C LEU A 97 -16.51 -11.58 23.57
N PHE A 98 -15.47 -10.76 23.56
CA PHE A 98 -15.41 -9.57 24.38
C PHE A 98 -16.49 -8.56 23.97
N ARG A 99 -16.87 -7.67 24.90
CA ARG A 99 -17.91 -6.66 24.65
C ARG A 99 -17.59 -5.78 23.42
N SER A 100 -16.31 -5.44 23.22
CA SER A 100 -15.82 -4.67 22.06
C SER A 100 -15.95 -5.43 20.73
N ALA A 101 -16.03 -6.75 20.78
CA ALA A 101 -16.01 -7.64 19.62
C ALA A 101 -17.38 -8.22 19.25
N GLN A 102 -18.46 -7.82 19.95
CA GLN A 102 -19.82 -8.35 19.69
C GLN A 102 -20.28 -8.10 18.24
N HIS A 103 -19.77 -7.05 17.60
CA HIS A 103 -20.04 -6.75 16.19
C HIS A 103 -19.47 -7.77 15.21
N LEU A 104 -18.55 -8.65 15.64
CA LEU A 104 -17.99 -9.71 14.81
C LEU A 104 -18.93 -10.92 14.66
N ALA A 105 -19.97 -11.02 15.48
CA ALA A 105 -20.95 -12.11 15.43
C ALA A 105 -22.15 -11.72 14.56
N ARG A 106 -21.93 -11.67 13.24
CA ARG A 106 -22.94 -11.28 12.23
C ARG A 106 -23.08 -12.34 11.15
N GLU A 107 -24.24 -12.44 10.54
CA GLU A 107 -24.45 -13.26 9.35
C GLU A 107 -23.39 -12.93 8.27
N GLY A 108 -22.78 -13.98 7.70
CA GLY A 108 -21.63 -13.88 6.80
C GLY A 108 -20.25 -13.87 7.48
N SER A 109 -20.17 -13.94 8.81
CA SER A 109 -18.88 -14.02 9.52
C SER A 109 -18.24 -15.39 9.34
N LEU A 110 -16.95 -15.39 9.00
CA LEU A 110 -16.19 -16.59 8.70
C LEU A 110 -15.23 -16.89 9.85
N PHE A 111 -15.33 -18.08 10.42
CA PHE A 111 -14.47 -18.56 11.50
C PHE A 111 -13.61 -19.72 10.98
N TRP A 112 -12.33 -19.77 11.34
CA TRP A 112 -11.45 -20.89 10.98
C TRP A 112 -10.38 -21.14 12.03
N ILE A 113 -9.84 -22.36 12.04
CA ILE A 113 -8.75 -22.76 12.95
C ILE A 113 -7.42 -22.48 12.26
N VAL A 114 -6.56 -21.64 12.87
CA VAL A 114 -5.20 -21.38 12.35
C VAL A 114 -4.25 -22.47 12.83
N ARG A 115 -3.62 -23.16 11.88
CA ARG A 115 -2.61 -24.20 12.14
C ARG A 115 -1.23 -23.66 11.78
N PRO A 116 -0.21 -23.77 12.65
CA PRO A 116 1.15 -23.40 12.29
C PRO A 116 1.64 -24.31 11.15
N GLN A 117 2.07 -23.72 10.04
CA GLN A 117 2.67 -24.47 8.94
C GLN A 117 4.19 -24.52 9.14
N LEU A 118 4.75 -25.72 9.21
CA LEU A 118 6.19 -25.92 9.26
C LEU A 118 6.75 -25.77 7.84
N SER A 119 7.46 -24.68 7.57
CA SER A 119 8.26 -24.56 6.35
C SER A 119 9.52 -25.42 6.49
N THR A 120 9.80 -26.27 5.51
CA THR A 120 11.01 -27.11 5.43
C THR A 120 12.32 -26.32 5.24
N ALA A 121 12.28 -24.98 5.28
CA ALA A 121 13.40 -24.09 4.96
C ALA A 121 14.21 -23.55 6.16
N GLY A 122 14.06 -24.10 7.37
CA GLY A 122 14.83 -23.61 8.51
C GLY A 122 14.70 -24.48 9.75
N VAL A 123 15.53 -25.52 9.83
CA VAL A 123 15.66 -26.35 11.02
C VAL A 123 16.71 -25.71 11.94
N MET A 124 16.28 -24.90 12.90
CA MET A 124 17.01 -24.66 14.16
C MET A 124 16.00 -24.26 15.25
N GLY A 125 16.01 -25.00 16.38
CA GLY A 125 15.13 -24.76 17.53
C GLY A 125 14.00 -25.78 17.73
N LEU A 126 14.28 -27.07 17.54
CA LEU A 126 13.38 -28.15 17.97
C LEU A 126 13.48 -28.35 19.48
N ASP A 127 12.96 -27.40 20.24
CA ASP A 127 12.52 -27.62 21.61
C ASP A 127 11.28 -26.74 21.79
N THR A 128 10.09 -27.37 21.86
CA THR A 128 8.81 -26.80 22.37
C THR A 128 7.84 -26.00 21.48
N VAL A 129 7.86 -26.05 20.15
CA VAL A 129 6.80 -25.35 19.35
C VAL A 129 5.58 -26.23 19.08
N ILE A 130 4.86 -26.58 20.15
CA ILE A 130 3.40 -26.77 20.08
C ILE A 130 2.80 -25.36 20.24
N GLY A 131 2.89 -24.55 19.19
CA GLY A 131 2.23 -23.24 19.21
C GLY A 131 0.74 -23.43 19.48
N ALA A 132 0.19 -22.70 20.46
CA ALA A 132 -1.23 -22.76 20.77
C ALA A 132 -2.04 -22.46 19.50
N ARG A 133 -2.88 -23.43 19.07
CA ARG A 133 -3.80 -23.22 17.96
C ARG A 133 -4.84 -22.20 18.40
N TYR A 134 -5.14 -21.24 17.55
CA TYR A 134 -6.11 -20.20 17.83
C TYR A 134 -7.16 -20.15 16.72
N LEU A 135 -8.32 -19.58 17.05
CA LEU A 135 -9.38 -19.32 16.09
C LEU A 135 -9.21 -17.93 15.51
N ALA A 136 -9.48 -17.78 14.23
CA ALA A 136 -9.54 -16.47 13.59
C ALA A 136 -10.95 -16.20 13.05
N VAL A 137 -11.30 -14.92 12.97
CA VAL A 137 -12.62 -14.47 12.49
C VAL A 137 -12.49 -13.29 11.53
N ILE A 138 -13.33 -13.28 10.49
CA ILE A 138 -13.63 -12.10 9.66
C ILE A 138 -15.13 -11.78 9.85
N PRO A 139 -15.49 -10.53 10.14
CA PRO A 139 -16.88 -10.13 10.30
C PRO A 139 -17.62 -10.13 8.95
N GLY A 140 -18.87 -10.58 8.96
CA GLY A 140 -19.83 -10.37 7.88
C GLY A 140 -20.62 -9.06 8.01
N GLU A 141 -21.36 -8.69 6.97
CA GLU A 141 -22.15 -7.45 6.91
C GLU A 141 -23.62 -7.63 7.34
N GLY A 142 -24.06 -8.87 7.59
CA GLY A 142 -25.46 -9.18 7.88
C GLY A 142 -25.94 -8.87 9.30
N PRO A 143 -27.18 -9.27 9.65
CA PRO A 143 -27.75 -9.14 10.99
C PRO A 143 -26.97 -9.96 12.04
N PRO A 144 -27.09 -9.63 13.34
CA PRO A 144 -26.43 -10.40 14.41
C PRO A 144 -26.85 -11.87 14.41
N LEU A 145 -25.87 -12.78 14.44
CA LEU A 145 -26.08 -14.23 14.44
C LEU A 145 -25.25 -14.86 15.57
N ARG A 146 -25.71 -15.99 16.12
CA ARG A 146 -25.03 -16.68 17.23
C ARG A 146 -24.56 -18.10 16.90
N HIS A 147 -25.01 -18.65 15.78
CA HIS A 147 -24.64 -19.98 15.32
C HIS A 147 -23.92 -19.85 13.98
N PHE A 148 -22.73 -20.44 13.87
CA PHE A 148 -21.87 -20.33 12.69
C PHE A 148 -21.33 -21.68 12.27
N HIS A 149 -21.02 -21.79 10.98
CA HIS A 149 -20.25 -22.89 10.44
C HIS A 149 -18.79 -22.47 10.31
N GLY A 150 -17.91 -23.26 10.89
CA GLY A 150 -16.47 -23.06 10.84
C GLY A 150 -15.87 -23.62 9.56
N LEU A 151 -14.90 -22.90 8.99
CA LEU A 151 -14.10 -23.33 7.85
C LEU A 151 -12.88 -24.11 8.33
N ASP A 152 -12.52 -25.15 7.58
CA ASP A 152 -11.32 -25.96 7.85
C ASP A 152 -10.01 -25.22 7.51
N MET A 153 -10.07 -24.30 6.54
CA MET A 153 -8.93 -23.52 6.05
C MET A 153 -9.22 -22.03 6.12
N ALA A 154 -8.15 -21.23 6.21
CA ALA A 154 -8.24 -19.79 6.17
C ALA A 154 -8.89 -19.32 4.85
N PRO A 155 -9.91 -18.46 4.88
CA PRO A 155 -10.47 -17.89 3.67
C PRO A 155 -9.42 -16.99 3.00
N VAL A 156 -9.41 -16.95 1.67
CA VAL A 156 -8.42 -16.14 0.90
C VAL A 156 -8.47 -14.65 1.31
N LEU A 157 -9.63 -14.17 1.77
CA LEU A 157 -9.83 -12.80 2.24
C LEU A 157 -9.09 -12.46 3.55
N ALA A 158 -8.68 -13.46 4.34
CA ALA A 158 -8.07 -13.25 5.65
C ALA A 158 -6.75 -12.49 5.63
N ASP A 159 -5.98 -12.66 4.55
CA ASP A 159 -4.63 -12.10 4.40
C ASP A 159 -4.62 -10.78 3.61
N LEU A 160 -5.79 -10.26 3.21
CA LEU A 160 -5.84 -9.08 2.34
C LEU A 160 -5.59 -7.81 3.13
N GLN A 161 -4.62 -7.02 2.67
CA GLN A 161 -4.36 -5.70 3.22
C GLN A 161 -5.38 -4.68 2.68
N PRO A 162 -5.83 -3.71 3.48
CA PRO A 162 -6.63 -2.61 2.97
C PRO A 162 -5.84 -1.80 1.93
N GLY A 163 -6.53 -1.23 0.95
CA GLY A 163 -5.90 -0.39 -0.10
C GLY A 163 -5.27 -1.16 -1.27
N GLY A 164 -5.44 -2.49 -1.33
CA GLY A 164 -5.05 -3.28 -2.48
C GLY A 164 -5.95 -3.06 -3.70
N LEU A 165 -5.50 -3.50 -4.86
CA LEU A 165 -6.20 -3.35 -6.13
C LEU A 165 -6.86 -4.68 -6.50
N GLU A 166 -8.19 -4.70 -6.54
CA GLU A 166 -8.95 -5.84 -7.07
C GLU A 166 -9.20 -5.67 -8.56
N ILE A 167 -8.89 -6.70 -9.36
CA ILE A 167 -9.10 -6.73 -10.81
C ILE A 167 -9.90 -7.96 -11.22
N LEU A 168 -10.56 -7.85 -12.37
CA LEU A 168 -11.31 -8.94 -13.00
C LEU A 168 -10.54 -9.42 -14.22
N LEU A 169 -10.33 -10.73 -14.33
CA LEU A 169 -9.68 -11.36 -15.47
C LEU A 169 -10.68 -12.27 -16.17
N GLU A 170 -10.81 -12.11 -17.48
CA GLU A 170 -11.74 -12.88 -18.32
C GLU A 170 -10.97 -13.91 -19.13
N ALA A 171 -11.40 -15.17 -19.03
CA ALA A 171 -10.77 -16.30 -19.71
C ALA A 171 -11.83 -17.18 -20.38
N ASP A 172 -11.48 -17.82 -21.49
CA ASP A 172 -12.38 -18.77 -22.16
C ASP A 172 -12.66 -20.01 -21.29
N ARG A 173 -11.72 -20.36 -20.41
CA ARG A 173 -11.79 -21.54 -19.52
C ARG A 173 -10.98 -21.33 -18.25
N GLN A 174 -11.36 -22.03 -17.18
CA GLN A 174 -10.71 -21.93 -15.87
C GLN A 174 -9.25 -22.42 -15.89
N GLY A 175 -8.95 -23.47 -16.65
CA GLY A 175 -7.64 -24.11 -16.66
C GLY A 175 -7.25 -24.61 -15.26
N SER A 176 -6.00 -24.36 -14.86
CA SER A 176 -5.40 -24.72 -13.56
C SER A 176 -5.61 -23.67 -12.47
N LEU A 177 -6.40 -22.63 -12.71
CA LEU A 177 -6.59 -21.54 -11.76
C LEU A 177 -7.51 -21.95 -10.63
N GLN A 178 -7.07 -21.68 -9.41
CA GLN A 178 -7.80 -21.96 -8.19
C GLN A 178 -7.72 -20.74 -7.25
N PRO A 179 -8.71 -20.54 -6.36
CA PRO A 179 -8.58 -19.57 -5.27
C PRO A 179 -7.26 -19.75 -4.50
N GLY A 180 -6.55 -18.65 -4.23
CA GLY A 180 -5.23 -18.65 -3.58
C GLY A 180 -4.03 -18.74 -4.52
N ALA A 181 -4.24 -19.08 -5.80
CA ALA A 181 -3.18 -19.09 -6.82
C ALA A 181 -2.43 -17.75 -6.87
N PRO A 182 -1.10 -17.75 -7.03
CA PRO A 182 -0.31 -16.52 -7.00
C PRO A 182 -0.53 -15.67 -8.26
N VAL A 183 -0.56 -14.35 -8.07
CA VAL A 183 -0.39 -13.38 -9.16
C VAL A 183 1.06 -12.90 -9.14
N LEU A 184 1.72 -13.04 -10.28
CA LEU A 184 3.16 -12.89 -10.45
C LEU A 184 3.47 -11.72 -11.37
N TYR A 185 4.41 -10.88 -10.95
CA TYR A 185 5.07 -9.90 -11.81
C TYR A 185 6.55 -10.24 -11.85
N ARG A 186 7.09 -10.56 -13.03
CA ARG A 186 8.49 -11.01 -13.18
C ARG A 186 8.87 -12.14 -12.20
N GLN A 187 7.99 -13.13 -12.04
CA GLN A 187 8.12 -14.27 -11.12
C GLN A 187 8.10 -13.90 -9.62
N VAL A 188 7.95 -12.63 -9.26
CA VAL A 188 7.72 -12.19 -7.88
C VAL A 188 6.23 -12.23 -7.59
N ARG A 189 5.83 -12.81 -6.46
CA ARG A 189 4.44 -12.78 -6.00
C ARG A 189 4.06 -11.36 -5.59
N VAL A 190 3.06 -10.80 -6.25
CA VAL A 190 2.54 -9.45 -5.99
C VAL A 190 1.06 -9.45 -5.63
N GLY A 191 0.44 -10.63 -5.62
CA GLY A 191 -0.98 -10.80 -5.37
C GLY A 191 -1.42 -12.25 -5.38
N ARG A 192 -2.75 -12.45 -5.40
CA ARG A 192 -3.39 -13.77 -5.41
C ARG A 192 -4.78 -13.75 -6.05
N VAL A 193 -5.22 -14.90 -6.54
CA VAL A 193 -6.59 -15.13 -7.02
C VAL A 193 -7.52 -15.22 -5.81
N LEU A 194 -8.59 -14.42 -5.80
CA LEU A 194 -9.63 -14.44 -4.78
C LEU A 194 -10.67 -15.51 -5.06
N SER A 195 -11.16 -15.57 -6.29
CA SER A 195 -12.19 -16.53 -6.70
C SER A 195 -12.16 -16.78 -8.20
N VAL A 196 -12.69 -17.92 -8.61
CA VAL A 196 -12.94 -18.28 -10.01
C VAL A 196 -14.41 -18.65 -10.14
N GLY A 197 -15.08 -18.11 -11.16
CA GLY A 197 -16.49 -18.40 -11.42
C GLY A 197 -16.83 -18.18 -12.88
N LEU A 198 -18.09 -18.41 -13.24
CA LEU A 198 -18.61 -18.09 -14.57
C LEU A 198 -19.16 -16.66 -14.60
N ALA A 199 -19.04 -16.01 -15.75
CA ALA A 199 -19.77 -14.77 -16.02
C ALA A 199 -21.29 -15.03 -15.91
N PRO A 200 -22.10 -14.01 -15.56
CA PRO A 200 -23.56 -14.20 -15.36
C PRO A 200 -24.29 -14.77 -16.59
N ASP A 201 -23.80 -14.49 -17.78
CA ASP A 201 -24.28 -14.98 -19.08
C ASP A 201 -23.64 -16.32 -19.49
N SER A 202 -22.79 -16.89 -18.64
CA SER A 202 -22.03 -18.14 -18.88
C SER A 202 -21.11 -18.11 -20.10
N SER A 203 -20.79 -16.93 -20.65
CA SER A 203 -19.99 -16.79 -21.88
C SER A 203 -18.48 -16.97 -21.64
N ALA A 204 -18.02 -16.69 -20.42
CA ALA A 204 -16.61 -16.73 -20.03
C ALA A 204 -16.42 -17.12 -18.57
N VAL A 205 -15.20 -17.51 -18.23
CA VAL A 205 -14.74 -17.65 -16.85
C VAL A 205 -14.24 -16.30 -16.35
N THR A 206 -14.82 -15.84 -15.24
CA THR A 206 -14.39 -14.64 -14.53
C THR A 206 -13.52 -15.03 -13.34
N VAL A 207 -12.30 -14.48 -13.30
CA VAL A 207 -11.35 -14.66 -12.20
C VAL A 207 -11.20 -13.34 -11.48
N ARG A 208 -11.50 -13.32 -10.18
CA ARG A 208 -11.24 -12.16 -9.31
C ARG A 208 -9.83 -12.30 -8.77
N ALA A 209 -8.99 -11.30 -9.00
CA ALA A 209 -7.61 -11.27 -8.52
C ALA A 209 -7.36 -10.02 -7.69
N TYR A 210 -6.53 -10.16 -6.66
CA TYR A 210 -6.12 -9.09 -5.77
C TYR A 210 -4.63 -8.85 -5.88
N ILE A 211 -4.24 -7.58 -6.05
CA ILE A 211 -2.87 -7.09 -6.06
C ILE A 211 -2.64 -6.32 -4.76
N GLU A 212 -1.52 -6.60 -4.08
CA GLU A 212 -1.19 -5.96 -2.81
C GLU A 212 -0.95 -4.44 -2.97
N PRO A 213 -1.18 -3.63 -1.92
CA PRO A 213 -1.13 -2.17 -2.01
C PRO A 213 0.21 -1.65 -2.55
N ALA A 214 1.32 -2.25 -2.11
CA ALA A 214 2.67 -1.88 -2.55
C ALA A 214 2.91 -2.10 -4.05
N TYR A 215 2.13 -2.96 -4.71
CA TYR A 215 2.30 -3.33 -6.11
C TYR A 215 1.17 -2.81 -7.01
N ARG A 216 0.21 -2.07 -6.47
CA ARG A 216 -0.96 -1.57 -7.23
C ARG A 216 -0.57 -0.79 -8.49
N ASN A 217 0.52 -0.04 -8.43
CA ASN A 217 1.02 0.82 -9.52
C ASN A 217 1.66 0.03 -10.66
N LEU A 218 1.94 -1.26 -10.46
CA LEU A 218 2.45 -2.13 -11.53
C LEU A 218 1.39 -2.40 -12.59
N VAL A 219 0.11 -2.43 -12.20
CA VAL A 219 -1.00 -2.68 -13.12
C VAL A 219 -1.45 -1.37 -13.76
N ARG A 220 -1.35 -1.33 -15.08
CA ARG A 220 -1.81 -0.23 -15.95
C ARG A 220 -2.86 -0.71 -16.94
N HIS A 221 -3.58 0.23 -17.55
CA HIS A 221 -4.64 -0.09 -18.54
C HIS A 221 -4.18 -0.98 -19.69
N ASN A 222 -2.91 -0.87 -20.10
CA ASN A 222 -2.32 -1.65 -21.18
C ASN A 222 -1.53 -2.89 -20.69
N SER A 223 -1.73 -3.32 -19.44
CA SER A 223 -1.13 -4.56 -18.94
C SER A 223 -1.68 -5.78 -19.68
N ARG A 224 -0.87 -6.82 -19.74
CA ARG A 224 -1.24 -8.11 -20.33
C ARG A 224 -1.07 -9.20 -19.29
N PHE A 225 -2.14 -9.97 -19.08
CA PHE A 225 -2.19 -11.08 -18.14
C PHE A 225 -2.21 -12.39 -18.90
N TRP A 226 -1.52 -13.41 -18.38
CA TRP A 226 -1.56 -14.75 -18.93
C TRP A 226 -1.49 -15.82 -17.84
N ASN A 227 -1.95 -17.02 -18.19
CA ASN A 227 -1.79 -18.18 -17.32
C ASN A 227 -0.30 -18.60 -17.27
N ALA A 228 0.27 -18.62 -16.06
CA ALA A 228 1.67 -18.95 -15.81
C ALA A 228 1.91 -20.46 -15.58
N SER A 229 0.88 -21.29 -15.74
CA SER A 229 0.94 -22.74 -15.47
C SER A 229 1.76 -23.48 -16.54
N GLY A 230 2.47 -24.52 -16.07
CA GLY A 230 3.58 -25.18 -16.74
C GLY A 230 3.36 -25.63 -18.20
N ILE A 231 4.33 -25.22 -19.03
CA ILE A 231 4.90 -25.85 -20.23
C ILE A 231 3.91 -26.54 -21.20
N SER A 232 3.70 -25.93 -22.37
CA SER A 232 3.38 -26.70 -23.58
C SER A 232 4.68 -27.36 -24.06
N ILE A 233 4.77 -28.68 -23.95
CA ILE A 233 5.87 -29.44 -24.55
C ILE A 233 5.40 -29.79 -25.97
N ASP A 234 5.93 -29.09 -26.98
CA ASP A 234 5.83 -29.54 -28.36
C ASP A 234 6.83 -30.69 -28.55
N ILE A 235 6.35 -31.93 -28.40
CA ILE A 235 7.18 -33.12 -28.60
C ILE A 235 7.34 -33.34 -30.10
N GLY A 236 8.40 -32.77 -30.67
CA GLY A 236 8.96 -33.25 -31.93
C GLY A 236 9.51 -34.67 -31.75
N LEU A 237 9.32 -35.54 -32.74
CA LEU A 237 9.77 -36.92 -32.73
C LEU A 237 11.27 -37.03 -32.38
N GLY A 238 11.61 -37.36 -31.12
CA GLY A 238 12.95 -37.84 -30.76
C GLY A 238 13.71 -37.21 -29.58
N ALA A 239 13.09 -36.69 -28.53
CA ALA A 239 13.83 -36.27 -27.32
C ALA A 239 13.25 -36.84 -26.02
N SER A 240 14.08 -37.54 -25.24
CA SER A 240 13.81 -38.01 -23.88
C SER A 240 14.22 -36.94 -22.86
N ILE A 241 13.35 -36.62 -21.89
CA ILE A 241 13.63 -35.68 -20.81
C ILE A 241 13.58 -36.43 -19.48
N GLU A 242 14.60 -36.27 -18.64
CA GLU A 242 14.65 -36.78 -17.27
C GLU A 242 13.63 -36.04 -16.39
N VAL A 243 12.71 -36.80 -15.82
CA VAL A 243 11.55 -36.35 -15.04
C VAL A 243 11.86 -36.55 -13.55
N GLU A 244 12.70 -35.73 -12.94
CA GLU A 244 12.97 -35.85 -11.49
C GLU A 244 12.76 -34.56 -10.67
N SER A 245 12.35 -33.44 -11.29
CA SER A 245 12.20 -32.15 -10.58
C SER A 245 10.80 -31.48 -10.73
N LEU A 246 9.77 -32.20 -11.18
CA LEU A 246 8.51 -31.57 -11.59
C LEU A 246 7.50 -31.24 -10.46
N ALA A 247 7.73 -31.68 -9.22
CA ALA A 247 6.77 -31.46 -8.14
C ALA A 247 6.66 -29.98 -7.68
N SER A 248 7.70 -29.16 -7.89
CA SER A 248 7.78 -27.77 -7.41
C SER A 248 7.20 -26.73 -8.38
N LEU A 249 6.85 -27.12 -9.62
CA LEU A 249 6.31 -26.23 -10.67
C LEU A 249 4.77 -26.25 -10.79
N LEU A 250 4.07 -26.95 -9.88
CA LEU A 250 2.66 -27.33 -10.00
C LEU A 250 1.64 -26.34 -9.44
N ILE A 251 2.04 -25.19 -8.89
CA ILE A 251 1.07 -24.18 -8.46
C ILE A 251 0.75 -23.29 -9.66
N GLY A 252 -0.36 -23.61 -10.33
CA GLY A 252 -0.90 -22.77 -11.39
C GLY A 252 -1.12 -21.34 -10.89
N GLY A 253 -0.70 -20.36 -11.67
CA GLY A 253 -0.69 -18.95 -11.30
C GLY A 253 -1.01 -18.04 -12.48
N ILE A 254 -1.11 -16.75 -12.20
CA ILE A 254 -1.33 -15.72 -13.21
C ILE A 254 -0.08 -14.86 -13.25
N ALA A 255 0.49 -14.65 -14.43
CA ALA A 255 1.58 -13.70 -14.60
C ALA A 255 1.10 -12.51 -15.44
N PHE A 256 1.70 -11.36 -15.23
CA PHE A 256 1.45 -10.19 -16.06
C PHE A 256 2.70 -9.38 -16.34
N ALA A 257 2.62 -8.58 -17.39
CA ALA A 257 3.61 -7.58 -17.74
C ALA A 257 2.91 -6.29 -18.19
N THR A 258 3.61 -5.19 -17.95
CA THR A 258 3.18 -3.85 -18.33
C THR A 258 4.15 -3.34 -19.39
N PRO A 259 3.66 -2.82 -20.54
CA PRO A 259 4.52 -2.29 -21.59
C PRO A 259 5.48 -1.22 -21.08
N THR A 260 6.67 -1.13 -21.68
CA THR A 260 7.69 -0.13 -21.31
C THR A 260 7.11 1.30 -21.26
N GLN A 261 6.18 1.60 -22.18
CA GLN A 261 5.29 2.75 -22.08
C GLN A 261 4.04 2.36 -21.30
N ALA A 262 4.07 2.60 -20.01
CA ALA A 262 2.95 2.39 -19.12
C ALA A 262 1.76 3.29 -19.52
N GLY A 263 0.57 2.72 -19.63
CA GLY A 263 -0.68 3.48 -19.73
C GLY A 263 -1.08 4.09 -18.38
N ASN A 264 -2.28 4.66 -18.33
CA ASN A 264 -2.84 5.23 -17.11
C ASN A 264 -3.04 4.17 -16.00
N GLU A 265 -3.09 4.63 -14.76
CA GLU A 265 -3.39 3.79 -13.60
C GLU A 265 -4.80 3.20 -13.72
N VAL A 266 -4.99 1.96 -13.24
CA VAL A 266 -6.32 1.34 -13.20
C VAL A 266 -6.96 1.47 -11.82
N VAL A 267 -8.28 1.44 -11.82
CA VAL A 267 -9.11 1.44 -10.62
C VAL A 267 -9.58 0.02 -10.29
N ALA A 268 -10.07 -0.20 -9.07
CA ALA A 268 -10.62 -1.48 -8.67
C ALA A 268 -11.80 -1.89 -9.56
N GLY A 269 -11.90 -3.18 -9.87
CA GLY A 269 -12.92 -3.75 -10.75
C GLY A 269 -12.60 -3.65 -12.24
N HIS A 270 -11.43 -3.11 -12.64
CA HIS A 270 -11.03 -3.09 -14.05
C HIS A 270 -10.90 -4.52 -14.61
N ARG A 271 -11.36 -4.70 -15.85
CA ARG A 271 -11.41 -5.99 -16.54
C ARG A 271 -10.22 -6.12 -17.50
N PHE A 272 -9.56 -7.28 -17.48
CA PHE A 272 -8.51 -7.62 -18.43
C PHE A 272 -8.78 -8.98 -19.07
N PRO A 273 -8.42 -9.17 -20.36
CA PRO A 273 -8.36 -10.49 -20.93
C PRO A 273 -7.20 -11.29 -20.33
N LEU A 274 -7.45 -12.55 -20.01
CA LEU A 274 -6.45 -13.50 -19.57
C LEU A 274 -6.05 -14.40 -20.74
N ALA A 275 -4.85 -14.17 -21.27
CA ALA A 275 -4.32 -15.00 -22.34
C ALA A 275 -3.97 -16.41 -21.83
N PRO A 276 -4.15 -17.45 -22.67
CA PRO A 276 -3.77 -18.82 -22.30
C PRO A 276 -2.25 -18.98 -22.12
N ARG A 277 -1.44 -18.16 -22.81
CA ARG A 277 0.02 -18.15 -22.72
C ARG A 277 0.55 -16.73 -22.90
N GLY A 278 1.66 -16.44 -22.23
CA GLY A 278 2.37 -15.17 -22.40
C GLY A 278 3.25 -15.15 -23.65
N GLU A 279 3.17 -14.09 -24.44
CA GLU A 279 4.04 -13.86 -25.59
C GLU A 279 5.46 -13.44 -25.17
N ASP A 280 6.46 -13.79 -25.96
CA ASP A 280 7.87 -13.52 -25.63
C ASP A 280 8.16 -12.02 -25.52
N HIS A 281 7.53 -11.21 -26.38
CA HIS A 281 7.73 -9.77 -26.37
C HIS A 281 7.19 -9.11 -25.09
N TRP A 282 6.14 -9.65 -24.46
CA TRP A 282 5.61 -9.15 -23.17
C TRP A 282 6.63 -9.30 -22.04
N ARG A 283 7.39 -10.40 -22.05
CA ARG A 283 8.41 -10.70 -21.04
C ARG A 283 9.62 -9.78 -21.13
N SER A 284 9.86 -9.20 -22.32
CA SER A 284 10.94 -8.26 -22.57
C SER A 284 10.66 -6.84 -22.06
N TRP A 285 9.41 -6.51 -21.71
CA TRP A 285 9.06 -5.15 -21.28
C TRP A 285 9.72 -4.76 -19.95
N ARG A 286 10.19 -3.51 -19.89
CA ARG A 286 10.89 -2.93 -18.73
C ARG A 286 10.33 -1.54 -18.42
N PRO A 287 9.07 -1.41 -17.97
CA PRO A 287 8.52 -0.12 -17.59
C PRO A 287 9.24 0.46 -16.38
N SER A 288 9.24 1.79 -16.24
CA SER A 288 9.67 2.47 -15.02
C SER A 288 8.44 2.82 -14.20
N LEU A 289 8.09 1.95 -13.25
CA LEU A 289 6.94 2.13 -12.37
C LEU A 289 7.41 2.14 -10.92
N LEU A 290 6.80 3.02 -10.13
CA LEU A 290 7.00 3.06 -8.68
C LEU A 290 6.41 1.81 -8.04
N VAL A 291 7.18 1.21 -7.13
CA VAL A 291 6.74 0.11 -6.26
C VAL A 291 6.89 0.58 -4.82
N GLY A 292 5.88 0.34 -4.00
CA GLY A 292 5.82 0.79 -2.61
C GLY A 292 4.90 1.98 -2.40
N GLU A 293 5.14 2.69 -1.30
CA GLU A 293 4.38 3.88 -0.90
C GLU A 293 4.37 4.96 -2.01
N PRO A 294 3.32 5.80 -2.07
CA PRO A 294 3.35 7.01 -2.90
C PRO A 294 4.62 7.82 -2.63
N LEU A 295 5.04 8.61 -3.61
CA LEU A 295 6.25 9.43 -3.53
C LEU A 295 6.42 10.06 -2.15
N ALA A 296 7.57 9.78 -1.52
CA ALA A 296 8.10 10.39 -0.30
C ALA A 296 7.49 11.77 0.01
N GLU A 297 6.87 12.00 1.18
CA GLU A 297 6.44 13.38 1.54
C GLU A 297 7.62 14.37 1.43
N HIS A 298 8.85 13.91 1.72
CA HIS A 298 10.08 14.70 1.60
C HIS A 298 10.43 15.11 0.16
N LEU A 299 9.83 14.50 -0.86
CA LEU A 299 10.04 14.89 -2.25
C LEU A 299 9.27 16.18 -2.57
N TYR A 300 8.21 16.50 -1.83
CA TYR A 300 7.36 17.64 -2.08
C TYR A 300 7.82 18.91 -1.33
N PRO A 301 7.59 20.11 -1.88
CA PRO A 301 7.05 20.37 -3.24
C PRO A 301 8.05 19.92 -4.32
N LEU A 302 7.57 19.66 -5.54
CA LEU A 302 8.43 19.45 -6.71
C LEU A 302 8.86 20.81 -7.32
N PRO A 303 10.02 20.90 -8.00
CA PRO A 303 10.43 22.11 -8.68
C PRO A 303 9.48 22.45 -9.82
N ILE A 304 9.13 23.72 -9.93
CA ILE A 304 8.34 24.25 -11.05
C ILE A 304 9.32 24.83 -12.06
N LEU A 305 9.68 24.03 -13.07
CA LEU A 305 10.57 24.48 -14.13
C LEU A 305 9.86 25.51 -15.02
N GLN A 306 10.66 26.43 -15.56
CA GLN A 306 10.18 27.43 -16.50
C GLN A 306 10.53 26.99 -17.91
N ARG A 307 9.57 27.10 -18.82
CA ARG A 307 9.82 26.85 -20.24
C ARG A 307 10.72 27.97 -20.76
N SER A 308 11.81 27.57 -21.41
CA SER A 308 12.76 28.45 -22.09
C SER A 308 12.67 28.26 -23.60
N GLU A 309 12.60 29.35 -24.34
CA GLU A 309 12.75 29.33 -25.81
C GLU A 309 13.82 30.33 -26.24
N LEU A 310 14.91 29.79 -26.81
CA LEU A 310 16.04 30.57 -27.29
C LEU A 310 15.87 30.83 -28.78
N HIS A 311 15.81 32.10 -29.17
CA HIS A 311 15.71 32.55 -30.55
C HIS A 311 17.01 33.22 -30.99
N TRP A 312 17.54 32.81 -32.14
CA TRP A 312 18.71 33.46 -32.74
C TRP A 312 18.64 33.46 -34.26
N GLN A 313 19.42 34.34 -34.87
CA GLN A 313 19.57 34.43 -36.32
C GLN A 313 20.98 34.00 -36.70
N GLN A 314 21.10 33.30 -37.82
CA GLN A 314 22.39 32.86 -38.35
C GLN A 314 22.39 33.01 -39.86
N THR A 315 23.45 33.64 -40.39
CA THR A 315 23.66 33.75 -41.85
C THR A 315 24.66 32.71 -42.32
N SER A 316 24.23 31.83 -43.24
CA SER A 316 25.09 30.86 -43.92
C SER A 316 24.93 31.02 -45.43
N TRP A 317 26.04 31.13 -46.17
CA TRP A 317 26.03 31.30 -47.64
C TRP A 317 25.01 32.34 -48.13
N ALA A 318 25.04 33.54 -47.54
CA ALA A 318 24.14 34.66 -47.84
C ALA A 318 22.63 34.42 -47.58
N ARG A 319 22.25 33.31 -46.92
CA ARG A 319 20.87 33.06 -46.47
C ARG A 319 20.78 33.22 -44.96
N ARG A 320 19.99 34.19 -44.51
CA ARG A 320 19.64 34.38 -43.11
C ARG A 320 18.58 33.35 -42.71
N ARG A 321 18.82 32.62 -41.63
CA ARG A 321 17.87 31.68 -41.04
C ARG A 321 17.59 32.05 -39.60
N GLU A 322 16.34 31.95 -39.22
CA GLU A 322 15.90 32.06 -37.84
C GLU A 322 15.81 30.67 -37.24
N HIS A 323 16.33 30.53 -36.04
CA HIS A 323 16.37 29.28 -35.31
C HIS A 323 15.76 29.52 -33.93
N SER A 324 14.93 28.57 -33.48
CA SER A 324 14.51 28.51 -32.08
C SER A 324 14.85 27.16 -31.47
N ARG A 325 15.10 27.15 -30.17
CA ARG A 325 15.30 25.93 -29.39
C ARG A 325 14.53 26.03 -28.08
N ARG A 326 13.73 24.99 -27.82
CA ARG A 326 12.89 24.87 -26.64
C ARG A 326 13.56 23.98 -25.59
N GLY A 327 13.32 24.30 -24.33
CA GLY A 327 13.78 23.51 -23.19
C GLY A 327 13.13 23.96 -21.89
N TRP A 328 13.59 23.37 -20.79
CA TRP A 328 13.21 23.71 -19.43
C TRP A 328 14.42 24.22 -18.65
N VAL A 329 14.18 25.21 -17.79
CA VAL A 329 15.19 25.79 -16.91
C VAL A 329 14.66 25.84 -15.48
N LEU A 330 15.56 25.60 -14.53
CA LEU A 330 15.29 25.73 -13.11
C LEU A 330 15.72 27.13 -12.66
N VAL A 331 14.81 27.86 -11.99
CA VAL A 331 15.17 29.13 -11.34
C VAL A 331 15.84 28.80 -10.02
N VAL A 332 17.07 29.27 -9.83
CA VAL A 332 17.86 29.14 -8.60
C VAL A 332 18.24 30.53 -8.09
N GLU A 333 18.79 30.64 -6.88
CA GLU A 333 19.11 31.95 -6.29
C GLU A 333 20.11 32.75 -7.14
N ALA A 334 21.05 32.08 -7.78
CA ALA A 334 22.05 32.69 -8.66
C ALA A 334 21.55 33.01 -10.10
N GLY A 335 20.33 32.58 -10.48
CA GLY A 335 19.76 32.85 -11.80
C GLY A 335 19.02 31.67 -12.43
N LEU A 336 19.23 31.45 -13.72
CA LEU A 336 18.62 30.35 -14.48
C LEU A 336 19.63 29.22 -14.71
N LEU A 337 19.32 28.04 -14.18
CA LEU A 337 20.10 26.83 -14.35
C LEU A 337 19.43 25.91 -15.39
N GLY A 338 20.19 25.46 -16.38
CA GLY A 338 19.69 24.52 -17.38
C GLY A 338 20.79 23.94 -18.25
N CYS A 339 20.39 23.23 -19.31
CA CYS A 339 21.35 22.77 -20.31
C CYS A 339 21.94 23.96 -21.07
N ALA A 340 23.25 23.96 -21.30
CA ALA A 340 23.96 25.04 -22.00
C ALA A 340 23.39 25.28 -23.40
N ASN A 341 23.00 24.22 -24.11
CA ASN A 341 22.34 24.34 -25.40
C ASN A 341 20.96 25.06 -25.32
N SER A 342 20.29 25.11 -24.17
CA SER A 342 19.02 25.85 -24.01
C SER A 342 19.20 27.32 -23.64
N LEU A 343 20.34 27.69 -23.06
CA LEU A 343 20.62 29.03 -22.53
C LEU A 343 21.66 29.82 -23.35
N VAL A 344 22.50 29.11 -24.13
CA VAL A 344 23.63 29.69 -24.85
C VAL A 344 23.37 29.60 -26.36
N PRO A 345 23.42 30.74 -27.09
CA PRO A 345 23.33 30.76 -28.55
C PRO A 345 24.45 29.93 -29.20
N ALA A 346 24.20 29.43 -30.41
CA ALA A 346 25.26 28.80 -31.20
C ALA A 346 26.39 29.80 -31.47
N ALA A 347 27.65 29.33 -31.52
CA ALA A 347 28.82 30.21 -31.72
C ALA A 347 28.77 31.03 -33.03
N ALA A 348 27.98 30.61 -34.01
CA ALA A 348 27.76 31.31 -35.28
C ALA A 348 26.50 32.21 -35.29
N ALA A 349 25.87 32.42 -34.13
CA ALA A 349 24.69 33.27 -34.01
C ALA A 349 25.04 34.75 -34.16
N GLU A 350 24.18 35.49 -34.85
CA GLU A 350 24.19 36.96 -34.85
C GLU A 350 23.65 37.47 -33.52
N HIS A 351 24.28 38.52 -32.97
CA HIS A 351 23.83 39.16 -31.74
C HIS A 351 22.81 40.29 -32.01
N PRO A 352 21.83 40.53 -31.11
CA PRO A 352 21.57 39.79 -29.88
C PRO A 352 20.63 38.59 -30.10
N ALA A 353 20.91 37.47 -29.43
CA ALA A 353 19.96 36.38 -29.29
C ALA A 353 18.92 36.73 -28.21
N THR A 354 17.71 36.20 -28.32
CA THR A 354 16.61 36.49 -27.39
C THR A 354 16.21 35.21 -26.67
N LEU A 355 16.17 35.24 -25.34
CA LEU A 355 15.68 34.14 -24.51
C LEU A 355 14.29 34.49 -23.97
N GLU A 356 13.30 33.69 -24.28
CA GLU A 356 11.96 33.80 -23.71
C GLU A 356 11.82 32.86 -22.51
N ILE A 357 11.44 33.40 -21.36
CA ILE A 357 11.15 32.64 -20.13
C ILE A 357 9.79 33.08 -19.61
N ALA A 358 8.88 32.12 -19.42
CA ALA A 358 7.54 32.38 -18.90
C ALA A 358 6.79 33.52 -19.63
N GLY A 359 6.95 33.60 -20.96
CA GLY A 359 6.31 34.63 -21.80
C GLY A 359 6.99 36.00 -21.79
N LYS A 360 8.14 36.15 -21.10
CA LYS A 360 8.94 37.37 -21.09
C LYS A 360 10.21 37.17 -21.89
N SER A 361 10.49 38.07 -22.83
CA SER A 361 11.70 38.04 -23.65
C SER A 361 12.83 38.84 -23.00
N PHE A 362 13.99 38.21 -22.88
CA PHE A 362 15.21 38.78 -22.35
C PHE A 362 16.29 38.76 -23.45
N PRO A 363 16.88 39.91 -23.81
CA PRO A 363 17.99 39.92 -24.74
C PRO A 363 19.23 39.34 -24.06
N LEU A 364 19.82 38.29 -24.62
CA LEU A 364 21.06 37.70 -24.12
C LEU A 364 22.24 38.61 -24.48
N HIS A 365 22.74 39.29 -23.47
CA HIS A 365 23.98 40.06 -23.54
C HIS A 365 25.14 39.14 -23.14
N ALA A 366 26.36 39.45 -23.58
CA ALA A 366 27.56 38.64 -23.33
C ALA A 366 28.06 38.69 -21.86
N ASP A 367 27.17 38.90 -20.90
CA ASP A 367 27.44 38.83 -19.46
C ASP A 367 27.69 37.36 -19.06
N PRO A 368 28.50 37.09 -18.02
CA PRO A 368 29.17 35.80 -17.91
C PRO A 368 28.18 34.66 -17.66
N ILE A 369 27.96 33.85 -18.68
CA ILE A 369 27.30 32.57 -18.55
C ILE A 369 28.35 31.57 -18.05
N VAL A 370 28.14 31.04 -16.85
CA VAL A 370 29.02 29.99 -16.32
C VAL A 370 28.61 28.67 -16.98
N ILE A 371 29.50 28.09 -17.79
CA ILE A 371 29.27 26.81 -18.47
C ILE A 371 30.18 25.76 -17.86
N THR A 372 29.62 24.63 -17.45
CA THR A 372 30.39 23.50 -16.92
C THR A 372 29.72 22.20 -17.33
N ASP A 373 30.46 21.31 -17.99
CA ASP A 373 30.01 19.97 -18.39
C ASP A 373 28.64 19.93 -19.10
N GLY A 374 28.36 20.94 -19.93
CA GLY A 374 27.09 21.04 -20.68
C GLY A 374 25.92 21.66 -19.91
N LEU A 375 26.10 22.03 -18.64
CA LEU A 375 25.19 22.89 -17.89
C LEU A 375 25.58 24.36 -18.06
N ALA A 376 24.59 25.25 -18.00
CA ALA A 376 24.80 26.68 -17.94
C ALA A 376 24.02 27.31 -16.78
N LEU A 377 24.66 28.28 -16.12
CA LEU A 377 24.04 29.20 -15.18
C LEU A 377 24.06 30.60 -15.80
N LEU A 378 22.87 31.14 -16.06
CA LEU A 378 22.67 32.49 -16.58
C LEU A 378 22.21 33.41 -15.44
N PRO A 379 23.03 34.38 -15.00
CA PRO A 379 22.64 35.36 -13.99
C PRO A 379 21.53 36.27 -14.53
N LEU A 380 20.28 35.97 -14.20
CA LEU A 380 19.12 36.71 -14.68
C LEU A 380 18.07 36.85 -13.57
N ALA A 381 17.67 38.10 -13.29
CA ALA A 381 16.56 38.40 -12.39
C ALA A 381 15.22 38.07 -13.08
N SER A 382 14.67 36.89 -12.79
CA SER A 382 13.40 36.44 -13.38
C SER A 382 12.16 36.98 -12.65
N GLY A 383 12.30 37.39 -11.39
CA GLY A 383 11.19 37.72 -10.49
C GLY A 383 10.35 36.51 -10.06
N ILE A 384 10.80 35.30 -10.40
CA ILE A 384 10.18 34.02 -10.04
C ILE A 384 10.84 33.53 -8.76
N ARG A 385 10.06 32.93 -7.85
CA ARG A 385 10.60 32.37 -6.60
C ARG A 385 11.64 31.28 -6.93
N PRO A 386 12.91 31.43 -6.50
CA PRO A 386 13.94 30.45 -6.80
C PRO A 386 13.72 29.16 -6.02
N TRP A 387 14.22 28.06 -6.58
CA TRP A 387 14.35 26.79 -5.89
C TRP A 387 15.37 26.91 -4.76
N PRO A 388 15.09 26.40 -3.54
CA PRO A 388 15.98 26.58 -2.40
C PRO A 388 17.36 25.95 -2.63
N GLN A 389 18.44 26.69 -2.33
CA GLN A 389 19.82 26.20 -2.50
C GLN A 389 20.09 24.91 -1.71
N GLN A 390 19.47 24.74 -0.54
CA GLN A 390 19.56 23.53 0.29
C GLN A 390 18.99 22.26 -0.40
N ARG A 391 18.17 22.44 -1.45
CA ARG A 391 17.61 21.35 -2.27
C ARG A 391 18.34 21.21 -3.61
N LEU A 392 19.56 21.72 -3.72
CA LEU A 392 20.50 21.47 -4.80
C LEU A 392 21.69 20.68 -4.22
N ARG A 393 22.10 19.60 -4.88
CA ARG A 393 23.22 18.77 -4.42
C ARG A 393 24.05 18.26 -5.58
N VAL A 394 25.37 18.25 -5.39
CA VAL A 394 26.30 17.50 -6.27
C VAL A 394 26.21 16.01 -5.93
N PRO A 395 25.80 15.13 -6.85
CA PRO A 395 25.79 13.71 -6.60
C PRO A 395 27.18 13.09 -6.74
N ASN A 396 27.45 12.06 -5.93
CA ASN A 396 28.70 11.29 -6.00
C ASN A 396 28.60 10.17 -7.05
N ASP A 397 27.48 9.45 -7.05
CA ASP A 397 27.21 8.29 -7.89
C ASP A 397 25.80 8.37 -8.50
N PRO A 398 25.51 7.60 -9.57
CA PRO A 398 24.16 7.44 -10.09
C PRO A 398 23.20 6.93 -9.00
N GLU A 399 22.13 7.68 -8.75
CA GLU A 399 21.10 7.34 -7.76
C GLU A 399 19.72 7.21 -8.40
N ASN A 400 18.76 6.64 -7.68
CA ASN A 400 17.38 6.59 -8.18
C ASN A 400 16.80 8.00 -8.15
N ILE A 401 16.28 8.45 -9.29
CA ILE A 401 15.76 9.82 -9.45
C ILE A 401 14.33 9.83 -9.97
N ILE A 402 13.72 11.00 -9.85
CA ILE A 402 12.52 11.36 -10.59
C ILE A 402 12.86 12.53 -11.51
N LEU A 403 12.44 12.45 -12.76
CA LEU A 403 12.50 13.55 -13.71
C LEU A 403 11.21 14.37 -13.63
N VAL A 404 11.36 15.68 -13.50
CA VAL A 404 10.28 16.67 -13.51
C VAL A 404 10.57 17.71 -14.58
N ALA A 405 9.58 18.00 -15.41
CA ALA A 405 9.64 19.01 -16.47
C ALA A 405 8.35 19.84 -16.42
N ASP A 406 7.43 19.58 -17.35
CA ASP A 406 6.10 20.19 -17.38
C ASP A 406 5.27 19.76 -16.15
N PRO A 407 4.73 20.70 -15.34
CA PRO A 407 3.83 20.39 -14.24
C PRO A 407 2.56 19.63 -14.63
N SER A 408 2.15 19.68 -15.91
CA SER A 408 1.00 18.94 -16.44
C SER A 408 1.33 17.48 -16.77
N LEU A 409 2.61 17.12 -16.86
CA LEU A 409 3.06 15.76 -17.12
C LEU A 409 3.42 15.05 -15.81
N PRO A 410 3.09 13.75 -15.68
CA PRO A 410 3.48 12.98 -14.51
C PRO A 410 5.02 12.85 -14.45
N PRO A 411 5.63 12.93 -13.25
CA PRO A 411 7.07 12.73 -13.12
C PRO A 411 7.51 11.33 -13.57
N VAL A 412 8.71 11.23 -14.17
CA VAL A 412 9.24 9.95 -14.68
C VAL A 412 10.29 9.39 -13.74
N LEU A 413 10.04 8.21 -13.20
CA LEU A 413 11.00 7.49 -12.38
C LEU A 413 12.15 6.92 -13.22
N VAL A 414 13.38 7.13 -12.79
CA VAL A 414 14.56 6.54 -13.41
C VAL A 414 15.41 5.87 -12.33
N SER A 415 15.62 4.56 -12.47
CA SER A 415 16.53 3.83 -11.59
C SER A 415 17.99 4.06 -12.00
N SER A 416 18.89 4.12 -11.02
CA SER A 416 20.33 4.19 -11.25
C SER A 416 20.85 3.02 -12.10
N ALA A 417 20.22 1.85 -12.03
CA ALA A 417 20.57 0.68 -12.85
C ALA A 417 20.33 0.89 -14.36
N ARG A 418 19.63 1.96 -14.77
CA ARG A 418 19.42 2.34 -16.18
C ARG A 418 20.29 3.51 -16.62
N MET A 419 21.31 3.83 -15.82
CA MET A 419 22.26 4.91 -16.06
C MET A 419 23.64 4.32 -16.29
N GLU A 420 24.28 4.70 -17.39
CA GLU A 420 25.66 4.32 -17.70
C GLU A 420 26.54 5.57 -17.59
N PRO A 421 27.63 5.54 -16.80
CA PRO A 421 28.54 6.67 -16.75
C PRO A 421 29.21 6.89 -18.11
N ASP A 422 29.24 8.14 -18.56
CA ASP A 422 30.02 8.58 -19.71
C ASP A 422 31.40 9.09 -19.26
N SER A 423 32.35 9.02 -20.17
CA SER A 423 33.70 9.59 -20.08
C SER A 423 33.75 11.06 -19.65
N ALA A 424 32.72 11.85 -19.97
CA ALA A 424 32.59 13.26 -19.59
C ALA A 424 31.92 13.48 -18.22
N GLY A 425 31.71 12.42 -17.42
CA GLY A 425 31.10 12.51 -16.10
C GLY A 425 29.59 12.76 -16.11
N ALA A 426 28.93 12.65 -17.27
CA ALA A 426 27.48 12.59 -17.42
C ALA A 426 26.97 11.15 -17.28
N TRP A 427 25.66 10.96 -17.11
CA TRP A 427 25.06 9.61 -17.11
C TRP A 427 24.13 9.41 -18.30
N VAL A 428 24.46 8.46 -19.17
CA VAL A 428 23.67 8.12 -20.34
C VAL A 428 22.52 7.20 -19.94
N LEU A 429 21.31 7.56 -20.31
CA LEU A 429 20.13 6.76 -20.02
C LEU A 429 19.95 5.61 -21.02
N GLU A 430 19.30 4.53 -20.57
CA GLU A 430 18.84 3.42 -21.43
C GLU A 430 17.94 3.96 -22.55
N ARG A 431 18.06 3.39 -23.75
CA ARG A 431 17.31 3.86 -24.94
C ARG A 431 15.81 3.69 -24.75
N GLY A 432 15.05 4.69 -25.20
CA GLY A 432 13.59 4.67 -25.21
C GLY A 432 12.93 4.95 -23.86
N LEU A 433 13.72 5.27 -22.83
CA LEU A 433 13.21 5.68 -21.51
C LEU A 433 12.49 7.03 -21.57
N ILE A 434 13.09 7.98 -22.29
CA ILE A 434 12.52 9.29 -22.62
C ILE A 434 12.48 9.36 -24.14
N LYS A 435 11.28 9.52 -24.72
CA LYS A 435 11.10 9.58 -26.18
C LYS A 435 10.80 10.98 -26.71
N ASP A 436 10.37 11.88 -25.82
CA ASP A 436 9.91 13.20 -26.22
C ASP A 436 11.01 14.25 -25.97
N HIS A 437 11.24 15.09 -26.97
CA HIS A 437 12.15 16.24 -26.87
C HIS A 437 11.63 17.28 -25.87
N ASP A 438 10.35 17.24 -25.51
CA ASP A 438 9.74 18.12 -24.50
C ASP A 438 10.31 17.91 -23.08
N TRP A 439 11.11 16.86 -22.84
CA TRP A 439 11.82 16.68 -21.55
C TRP A 439 13.20 17.36 -21.53
N HIS A 440 13.60 18.04 -22.60
CA HIS A 440 14.90 18.71 -22.65
C HIS A 440 15.02 19.79 -21.57
N GLY A 441 15.99 19.66 -20.67
CA GLY A 441 16.15 20.55 -19.50
C GLY A 441 15.38 20.10 -18.24
N ALA A 442 14.77 18.91 -18.23
CA ALA A 442 14.08 18.39 -17.05
C ALA A 442 15.01 18.29 -15.83
N ALA A 443 14.51 18.60 -14.64
CA ALA A 443 15.25 18.44 -13.39
C ALA A 443 15.18 16.99 -12.90
N ALA A 444 16.34 16.43 -12.54
CA ALA A 444 16.46 15.13 -11.89
C ALA A 444 16.54 15.31 -10.37
N ILE A 445 15.58 14.73 -9.66
CA ILE A 445 15.45 14.82 -8.20
C ILE A 445 15.80 13.48 -7.59
N SER A 446 16.73 13.45 -6.65
CA SER A 446 17.06 12.23 -5.92
C SER A 446 15.88 11.75 -5.08
N LEU A 447 15.59 10.45 -5.16
CA LEU A 447 14.62 9.81 -4.29
C LEU A 447 15.07 9.73 -2.83
N ALA A 448 16.38 9.80 -2.57
CA ALA A 448 16.95 9.63 -1.23
C ALA A 448 16.66 10.82 -0.32
N ASP A 449 16.79 12.04 -0.85
CA ASP A 449 16.72 13.28 -0.06
C ASP A 449 15.88 14.40 -0.72
N GLY A 450 15.36 14.18 -1.94
CA GLY A 450 14.56 15.18 -2.64
C GLY A 450 15.35 16.36 -3.18
N ALA A 451 16.70 16.29 -3.24
CA ALA A 451 17.51 17.32 -3.86
C ALA A 451 17.52 17.19 -5.39
N VAL A 452 17.60 18.31 -6.11
CA VAL A 452 17.93 18.31 -7.54
C VAL A 452 19.42 18.03 -7.69
N VAL A 453 19.74 17.01 -8.49
CA VAL A 453 21.11 16.46 -8.62
C VAL A 453 21.64 16.46 -10.04
N ALA A 454 20.77 16.60 -11.04
CA ALA A 454 21.17 16.69 -12.44
C ALA A 454 20.09 17.39 -13.28
N ILE A 455 20.45 17.79 -14.51
CA ILE A 455 19.53 18.25 -15.55
C ILE A 455 19.59 17.30 -16.75
N LEU A 456 18.46 17.03 -17.39
CA LEU A 456 18.37 16.13 -18.54
C LEU A 456 18.68 16.85 -19.86
N ASP A 457 19.71 16.39 -20.57
CA ASP A 457 19.97 16.69 -21.97
C ASP A 457 19.42 15.58 -22.88
N SER A 458 18.23 15.80 -23.43
CA SER A 458 17.60 14.94 -24.45
C SER A 458 17.84 15.41 -25.90
N SER A 459 18.81 16.29 -26.16
CA SER A 459 19.08 16.78 -27.53
C SER A 459 19.81 15.76 -28.41
N GLY A 460 20.53 14.81 -27.80
CA GLY A 460 21.26 13.75 -28.48
C GLY A 460 20.42 12.48 -28.73
N TRP A 461 21.00 11.56 -29.50
CA TRP A 461 20.39 10.25 -29.80
C TRP A 461 20.16 9.38 -28.55
N ARG A 462 21.02 9.50 -27.54
CA ARG A 462 20.79 8.94 -26.20
C ARG A 462 20.64 10.10 -25.22
N PRO A 463 19.54 10.17 -24.45
CA PRO A 463 19.39 11.20 -23.43
C PRO A 463 20.44 11.02 -22.33
N ARG A 464 20.96 12.14 -21.82
CA ARG A 464 22.03 12.20 -20.83
C ARG A 464 21.59 13.02 -19.64
N LEU A 465 21.92 12.60 -18.44
CA LEU A 465 21.83 13.41 -17.24
C LEU A 465 23.17 14.11 -17.04
N LEU A 466 23.11 15.42 -16.86
CA LEU A 466 24.25 16.29 -16.56
C LEU A 466 24.24 16.57 -15.05
N PRO A 467 25.10 15.90 -14.26
CA PRO A 467 25.12 16.10 -12.81
C PRO A 467 25.49 17.52 -12.43
N LEU A 468 24.89 18.05 -11.37
CA LEU A 468 25.29 19.34 -10.82
C LEU A 468 26.76 19.28 -10.37
N ARG A 469 27.49 20.36 -10.60
CA ARG A 469 28.90 20.50 -10.23
C ARG A 469 29.06 21.57 -9.16
N ARG A 470 30.06 21.40 -8.30
CA ARG A 470 30.35 22.32 -7.20
C ARG A 470 30.54 23.76 -7.70
N ASN A 471 31.27 23.92 -8.81
CA ASN A 471 31.55 25.21 -9.45
C ASN A 471 30.29 25.95 -9.94
N LEU A 472 29.13 25.28 -10.08
CA LEU A 472 27.86 25.90 -10.46
C LEU A 472 27.02 26.31 -9.24
N LEU A 473 27.38 25.87 -8.04
CA LEU A 473 26.60 26.07 -6.81
C LEU A 473 27.27 27.00 -5.79
N GLU A 474 28.57 27.26 -5.93
CA GLU A 474 29.40 28.02 -4.98
C GLU A 474 29.74 29.45 -5.46
N ASP A 475 29.39 29.82 -6.69
CA ASP A 475 29.52 31.18 -7.26
C ASP A 475 28.13 31.84 -7.42
#